data_AF-A0A0F8YG00-F1
#
_entry.id   AF-A0A0F8YG00-F1
#
_cell.length_a   1.000
_cell.length_b   1.000
_cell.length_c   1.000
_cell.angle_alpha   90.00
_cell.angle_beta   90.00
_cell.angle_gamma   90.00
#
_symmetry.space_group_name_H-M   'P 1'
#
loop_
_entity.id
_entity.type
_entity.pdbx_description
1 polymer ?
#
loop_
_entity_poly.entity_id
_entity_poly.type
_entity_poly.pdbx_seq_one_letter_code
_entity_poly.pdbx_strand_id
1 'polypeptide(L)'
;MKKFYLLLAIVFSFSYTINAQDWVFAEQFASTGTVKPVDIKIDGTGDIYIVGTYTDALTIGGLTPLPNSGSDDIFICKFNSNGTALWAKQIGGDGKDIV
;
A
#
# COMPACT_ATOMS: atom_id res chain seq x y z
N MET A 1 8.16 -55.16 -19.54
CA MET A 1 6.90 -54.39 -19.55
C MET A 1 6.52 -53.78 -18.19
N LYS A 2 6.79 -54.41 -17.03
CA LYS A 2 6.43 -53.84 -15.70
C LYS A 2 7.23 -52.60 -15.27
N LYS A 3 8.48 -52.42 -15.73
CA LYS A 3 9.34 -51.26 -15.40
C LYS A 3 8.93 -49.95 -16.12
N PHE A 4 8.13 -50.03 -17.18
CA PHE A 4 7.70 -48.85 -17.96
C PHE A 4 6.59 -48.06 -17.26
N TYR A 5 5.68 -48.74 -16.56
CA TYR A 5 4.64 -48.10 -15.75
C TYR A 5 5.20 -47.37 -14.52
N LEU A 6 6.32 -47.84 -13.97
CA LEU A 6 6.97 -47.20 -12.83
C LEU A 6 7.56 -45.82 -13.21
N LEU A 7 8.06 -45.68 -14.44
CA LEU A 7 8.56 -44.39 -14.94
C LEU A 7 7.42 -43.40 -15.23
N LEU A 8 6.27 -43.89 -15.72
CA LEU A 8 5.10 -43.07 -16.02
C LEU A 8 4.42 -42.54 -14.74
N ALA A 9 4.47 -43.29 -13.63
CA ALA A 9 3.93 -42.86 -12.35
C ALA A 9 4.74 -41.72 -11.70
N ILE A 10 6.08 -41.68 -11.90
CA ILE A 10 6.96 -40.66 -11.32
C ILE A 10 6.77 -39.29 -12.00
N VAL A 11 6.36 -39.27 -13.27
CA VAL A 11 6.08 -38.02 -14.01
C VAL A 11 4.75 -37.38 -13.55
N PHE A 12 3.85 -38.14 -12.92
CA PHE A 12 2.55 -37.65 -12.43
C PHE A 12 2.54 -37.18 -10.96
N SER A 13 3.68 -37.28 -10.25
CA SER A 13 3.78 -37.00 -8.81
C SER A 13 4.42 -35.66 -8.45
N PHE A 14 4.51 -34.71 -9.39
CA PHE A 14 4.88 -33.34 -9.03
C PHE A 14 3.69 -32.64 -8.38
N SER A 15 3.74 -32.54 -7.05
CA SER A 15 2.85 -31.70 -6.27
C SER A 15 3.12 -30.24 -6.61
N TYR A 16 2.14 -29.55 -7.19
CA TYR A 16 2.19 -28.09 -7.30
C TYR A 16 1.73 -27.50 -5.97
N THR A 17 2.63 -26.82 -5.25
CA THR A 17 2.22 -25.93 -4.17
C THR A 17 1.62 -24.68 -4.80
N ILE A 18 0.28 -24.61 -4.82
CA ILE A 18 -0.44 -23.39 -5.18
C ILE A 18 -0.40 -22.48 -3.96
N ASN A 19 0.67 -21.69 -3.82
CA ASN A 19 0.70 -20.62 -2.85
C ASN A 19 -0.03 -19.40 -3.43
N ALA A 20 -0.69 -18.63 -2.56
CA ALA A 20 -1.07 -17.28 -2.94
C ALA A 20 0.19 -16.47 -3.27
N GLN A 21 0.03 -15.37 -4.01
CA GLN A 21 1.15 -14.49 -4.32
C GLN A 21 1.79 -13.95 -3.03
N ASP A 22 3.12 -13.88 -3.00
CA ASP A 22 3.84 -13.26 -1.91
C ASP A 22 3.54 -11.75 -1.83
N TRP A 23 3.62 -11.18 -0.63
CA TRP A 23 3.54 -9.73 -0.46
C TRP A 23 4.64 -9.05 -1.26
N VAL A 24 4.26 -8.19 -2.21
CA VAL A 24 5.22 -7.47 -3.07
C VAL A 24 5.91 -6.35 -2.29
N PHE A 25 5.14 -5.53 -1.58
CA PHE A 25 5.65 -4.46 -0.74
C PHE A 25 4.63 -4.06 0.34
N ALA A 26 5.12 -3.38 1.36
CA ALA A 26 4.30 -2.64 2.32
C ALA A 26 5.06 -1.37 2.71
N GLU A 27 4.34 -0.26 2.82
CA GLU A 27 4.90 1.04 3.22
C GLU A 27 4.14 1.59 4.42
N GLN A 28 4.86 2.29 5.29
CA GLN A 28 4.30 2.79 6.54
C GLN A 28 3.67 4.18 6.35
N PHE A 29 2.45 4.34 6.88
CA PHE A 29 1.89 5.62 7.32
C PHE A 29 2.19 5.80 8.80
N ALA A 30 3.31 6.45 9.12
CA ALA A 30 3.79 6.62 10.48
C ALA A 30 3.25 7.93 11.07
N SER A 31 2.47 7.82 12.16
CA SER A 31 1.98 8.94 12.94
C SER A 31 1.84 8.51 14.40
N THR A 32 1.93 9.47 15.33
CA THR A 32 1.56 9.28 16.75
C THR A 32 0.05 9.40 16.97
N GLY A 33 -0.65 9.99 16.01
CA GLY A 33 -2.09 10.23 16.03
C GLY A 33 -2.85 9.20 15.22
N THR A 34 -4.12 9.54 14.92
CA THR A 34 -4.95 8.69 14.07
C THR A 34 -4.70 9.03 12.61
N VAL A 35 -4.56 8.01 11.76
CA VAL A 35 -4.56 8.14 10.30
C VAL A 35 -5.75 7.35 9.76
N LYS A 36 -6.58 7.99 8.93
CA LYS A 36 -7.79 7.40 8.36
C LYS A 36 -7.77 7.56 6.83
N PRO A 37 -7.15 6.62 6.10
CA PRO A 37 -7.34 6.55 4.65
C PRO A 37 -8.82 6.36 4.32
N VAL A 38 -9.34 7.13 3.37
CA VAL A 38 -10.77 7.13 3.00
C VAL A 38 -10.97 6.56 1.60
N ASP A 39 -10.13 6.91 0.64
CA ASP A 39 -10.23 6.37 -0.73
C ASP A 39 -8.84 6.15 -1.35
N ILE A 40 -8.82 5.25 -2.33
CA ILE A 40 -7.67 4.91 -3.16
C ILE A 40 -8.08 4.84 -4.63
N LYS A 41 -7.26 5.42 -5.51
CA LYS A 41 -7.44 5.38 -6.96
C LYS A 41 -6.11 5.10 -7.65
N ILE A 42 -6.18 4.43 -8.80
CA ILE A 42 -5.03 4.11 -9.64
C ILE A 42 -5.26 4.77 -10.99
N ASP A 43 -4.27 5.51 -11.51
CA ASP A 43 -4.36 6.13 -12.83
C ASP A 43 -3.97 5.17 -13.97
N GLY A 44 -4.07 5.64 -15.22
CA GLY A 44 -3.77 4.83 -16.40
C GLY A 44 -2.30 4.41 -16.53
N THR A 45 -1.39 4.99 -15.74
CA THR A 45 0.03 4.60 -15.68
C THR A 45 0.35 3.64 -14.54
N GLY A 46 -0.64 3.35 -13.69
CA GLY A 46 -0.47 2.48 -12.52
C GLY A 46 -0.03 3.23 -11.26
N ASP A 47 0.07 4.56 -11.30
CA ASP A 47 0.37 5.33 -10.11
C ASP A 47 -0.85 5.34 -9.17
N ILE A 48 -0.59 5.24 -7.88
CA ILE A 48 -1.58 5.05 -6.82
C ILE A 48 -1.74 6.37 -6.08
N TYR A 49 -2.98 6.79 -5.86
CA TYR A 49 -3.34 7.98 -5.10
C TYR A 49 -4.20 7.56 -3.92
N ILE A 50 -3.83 8.02 -2.72
CA ILE A 50 -4.56 7.76 -1.49
C ILE A 50 -4.91 9.10 -0.85
N VAL A 51 -6.15 9.22 -0.39
CA VAL A 51 -6.64 10.39 0.34
C VAL A 51 -7.23 9.94 1.68
N GLY A 52 -7.11 10.78 2.70
CA GLY A 52 -7.66 10.50 4.02
C GLY A 52 -7.48 11.65 4.98
N THR A 53 -7.82 11.43 6.25
CA THR A 53 -7.58 12.40 7.32
C THR A 53 -6.54 11.91 8.33
N TYR A 54 -5.93 12.84 9.06
CA TYR A 54 -4.96 12.54 10.10
C TYR A 54 -4.95 13.62 11.20
N THR A 55 -4.57 13.27 12.44
CA THR A 55 -4.61 14.20 13.60
C THR A 55 -3.25 14.72 14.05
N ASP A 56 -2.18 13.96 13.84
CA ASP A 56 -0.81 14.33 14.26
C ASP A 56 0.13 14.23 13.07
N ALA A 57 1.34 14.78 13.17
CA ALA A 57 2.34 14.71 12.12
C ALA A 57 2.41 13.31 11.45
N LEU A 58 2.31 13.31 10.12
CA LEU A 58 2.17 12.09 9.31
C LEU A 58 3.36 11.94 8.36
N THR A 59 4.11 10.86 8.52
CA THR A 59 5.20 10.46 7.63
C THR A 59 4.72 9.32 6.74
N ILE A 60 4.84 9.49 5.43
CA ILE A 60 4.37 8.53 4.42
C ILE A 60 5.56 7.99 3.64
N GLY A 61 5.85 6.69 3.73
CA GLY A 61 6.90 6.05 2.92
C GLY A 61 8.28 6.73 3.04
N GLY A 62 8.61 7.24 4.23
CA GLY A 62 9.87 7.93 4.50
C GLY A 62 9.98 9.36 3.93
N LEU A 63 8.91 9.92 3.35
CA LEU A 63 8.87 11.31 2.92
C LEU A 63 8.95 12.30 4.11
N THR A 64 9.20 13.58 3.82
CA THR A 64 9.13 14.63 4.84
C THR A 64 7.77 14.60 5.55
N PRO A 65 7.72 14.67 6.90
CA PRO A 65 6.47 14.64 7.64
C PRO A 65 5.52 15.77 7.23
N LEU A 66 4.25 15.44 7.03
CA LEU A 66 3.19 16.41 6.88
C LEU A 66 2.85 16.97 8.26
N PRO A 67 2.89 18.31 8.47
CA PRO A 67 2.40 18.91 9.71
C PRO A 67 0.89 18.73 9.81
N ASN A 68 0.34 18.72 11.01
CA ASN A 68 -1.08 18.95 11.24
C ASN A 68 -1.23 20.38 11.76
N SER A 69 -2.08 21.17 11.13
CA SER A 69 -2.32 22.58 11.45
C SER A 69 -3.52 22.79 12.38
N GLY A 70 -4.34 21.76 12.61
CA GLY A 70 -5.60 21.85 13.35
C GLY A 70 -5.86 20.65 14.26
N SER A 71 -7.08 20.11 14.24
CA SER A 71 -7.42 18.87 14.97
C SER A 71 -7.32 17.64 14.08
N ASP A 72 -7.80 17.76 12.83
CA ASP A 72 -7.73 16.77 11.78
C ASP A 72 -7.45 17.54 10.49
N ASP A 73 -6.48 17.07 9.70
CA ASP A 73 -6.21 17.59 8.36
C ASP A 73 -6.39 16.48 7.32
N ILE A 74 -6.56 16.88 6.06
CA ILE A 74 -6.61 15.96 4.93
C ILE A 74 -5.18 15.73 4.43
N PHE A 75 -4.83 14.48 4.14
CA PHE A 75 -3.66 14.16 3.34
C PHE A 75 -4.07 13.67 1.96
N ILE A 76 -3.24 13.98 0.97
CA ILE A 76 -3.21 13.25 -0.30
C ILE A 76 -1.77 12.83 -0.58
N CYS A 77 -1.58 11.58 -0.98
CA CYS A 77 -0.28 11.07 -1.37
C CYS A 77 -0.34 10.27 -2.66
N LYS A 78 0.82 10.20 -3.32
CA LYS A 78 1.01 9.46 -4.56
C LYS A 78 2.15 8.46 -4.39
N PHE A 79 1.91 7.24 -4.80
CA PHE A 79 2.92 6.21 -4.98
C PHE A 79 3.04 5.87 -6.47
N ASN A 80 4.20 5.42 -6.92
CA ASN A 80 4.32 4.83 -8.24
C ASN A 80 3.75 3.40 -8.27
N SER A 81 3.68 2.80 -9.46
CA SER A 81 3.21 1.42 -9.66
C SER A 81 4.01 0.34 -8.90
N ASN A 82 5.22 0.66 -8.43
CA ASN A 82 6.06 -0.23 -7.64
C ASN A 82 5.88 -0.05 -6.12
N GLY A 83 4.97 0.84 -5.70
CA GLY A 83 4.73 1.11 -4.28
C GLY A 83 5.69 2.10 -3.64
N THR A 84 6.52 2.81 -4.40
CA THR A 84 7.41 3.85 -3.86
C THR A 84 6.64 5.17 -3.70
N ALA A 85 6.68 5.77 -2.52
CA ALA A 85 6.09 7.08 -2.27
C ALA A 85 6.82 8.15 -3.09
N LEU A 86 6.06 8.90 -3.91
CA LEU A 86 6.60 9.97 -4.76
C LEU A 86 6.44 11.33 -4.09
N TRP A 87 5.26 11.61 -3.54
CA TRP A 87 4.98 12.83 -2.80
C TRP A 87 3.78 12.64 -1.86
N ALA A 88 3.69 13.52 -0.87
CA ALA A 88 2.57 13.66 0.02
C ALA A 88 2.29 15.16 0.25
N LYS A 89 1.02 15.52 0.47
CA LYS A 89 0.59 16.89 0.71
C LYS A 89 -0.47 16.95 1.80
N GLN A 90 -0.35 17.96 2.65
CA GLN A 90 -1.39 18.37 3.58
C GLN A 90 -2.38 19.28 2.86
N ILE A 91 -3.65 19.16 3.21
CA ILE A 91 -4.75 20.03 2.80
C ILE A 91 -5.58 20.30 4.06
N GLY A 92 -5.73 21.56 4.44
CA GLY A 92 -6.47 21.95 5.65
C GLY A 92 -5.89 23.20 6.28
N GLY A 93 -6.52 23.68 7.35
CA GLY A 93 -6.12 24.87 8.09
C GLY A 93 -6.13 24.65 9.60
N ASP A 94 -6.36 25.71 10.37
CA ASP A 94 -6.32 25.65 11.84
C ASP A 94 -7.52 24.87 12.47
N GLY A 95 -8.35 24.25 11.64
CA GLY A 95 -9.64 23.68 12.01
C GLY A 95 -9.68 22.15 11.98
N LYS A 96 -10.88 21.62 11.81
CA LYS A 96 -11.10 20.20 11.54
C LYS A 96 -11.51 20.06 10.08
N ASP A 97 -10.67 19.40 9.29
CA ASP A 97 -10.90 19.16 7.88
C ASP A 97 -11.17 17.66 7.62
N ILE A 98 -12.17 17.37 6.77
CA ILE A 98 -12.60 16.02 6.42
C ILE A 98 -12.74 15.85 4.91
N VAL A 99 -12.47 14.62 4.44
CA VAL A 99 -12.60 14.21 3.02
C VAL A 99 -14.06 14.04 2.63
#